data_AF-A0AAV2DDD2-F1
#
_entry.id   AF-A0AAV2DDD2-F1
#
_cell.length_a   1.000
_cell.length_b   1.000
_cell.length_c   1.000
_cell.angle_alpha   90.00
_cell.angle_beta   90.00
_cell.angle_gamma   90.00
#
_symmetry.space_group_name_H-M   'P 1'
#
loop_
_entity.id
_entity.type
_entity.pdbx_description
1 polymer ?
#
loop_
_entity_poly.entity_id
_entity_poly.type
_entity_poly.pdbx_seq_one_letter_code
_entity_poly.pdbx_strand_id
1 'polypeptide(L)'
;MWAEMGNKLDKPLHGPFVAVLLNDLFGIQARGGCACAGPYGHQLLNVDETTSLAIRSAIQKGYSGIKPGWARISFPYYMSNQEFEFILAALEFLSIYGQRFLTLYRFNFKKGTWAFNKRAFKELVGKASNGNGDALSTVITTVPGLKIHEDGTEDLEDGDLEHPVMVNKFASYLIIAKNIANLLPKFPSKQEIPHDLDPSIVHFRV
;
A
#
# COMPACT_ATOMS: atom_id res chain seq x y z
N MET A 1 -5.50 -14.37 9.80
CA MET A 1 -5.81 -13.23 8.92
C MET A 1 -4.75 -13.12 7.84
N TRP A 2 -5.09 -13.58 6.62
CA TRP A 2 -4.52 -13.19 5.32
C TRP A 2 -5.45 -13.83 4.28
N ALA A 3 -6.31 -13.04 3.66
CA ALA A 3 -7.36 -13.60 2.80
C ALA A 3 -7.30 -13.04 1.38
N GLU A 4 -6.43 -13.63 0.56
CA GLU A 4 -6.86 -14.66 -0.39
C GLU A 4 -6.01 -15.91 -0.14
N MET A 5 -6.67 -16.98 0.28
CA MET A 5 -6.15 -17.92 1.26
C MET A 5 -5.24 -19.00 0.66
N GLY A 6 -3.95 -18.92 0.97
CA GLY A 6 -3.06 -20.08 1.03
C GLY A 6 -2.94 -20.55 2.48
N ASN A 7 -2.96 -21.87 2.73
CA ASN A 7 -2.83 -22.49 4.06
C ASN A 7 -1.44 -22.33 4.71
N LYS A 8 -0.61 -21.38 4.27
CA LYS A 8 0.70 -21.10 4.82
C LYS A 8 0.79 -19.63 5.19
N LEU A 9 1.38 -19.38 6.37
CA LEU A 9 1.77 -18.05 6.73
C LEU A 9 2.85 -17.57 5.73
N ASP A 10 2.48 -16.71 4.80
CA ASP A 10 3.39 -16.11 3.82
C ASP A 10 3.72 -14.67 4.24
N LYS A 11 4.77 -14.06 3.69
CA LYS A 11 5.34 -12.82 4.23
C LYS A 11 4.28 -11.69 4.29
N PRO A 12 4.32 -10.80 5.30
CA PRO A 12 3.42 -9.64 5.37
C PRO A 12 3.71 -8.60 4.28
N LEU A 13 2.77 -7.66 4.10
CA LEU A 13 3.02 -6.46 3.30
C LEU A 13 4.00 -5.53 4.03
N HIS A 14 4.86 -4.85 3.28
CA HIS A 14 5.81 -3.89 3.81
C HIS A 14 5.07 -2.67 4.41
N GLY A 15 5.46 -2.21 5.61
CA GLY A 15 4.79 -1.09 6.28
C GLY A 15 4.68 0.19 5.41
N PRO A 16 5.77 0.67 4.80
CA PRO A 16 5.72 1.74 3.80
C PRO A 16 4.83 1.45 2.58
N PHE A 17 4.66 0.19 2.17
CA PHE A 17 3.74 -0.15 1.09
C PHE A 17 2.28 0.05 1.51
N VAL A 18 1.93 -0.43 2.70
CA VAL A 18 0.58 -0.22 3.28
C VAL A 18 0.28 1.27 3.38
N ALA A 19 1.24 2.08 3.85
CA ALA A 19 1.06 3.53 3.93
C ALA A 19 0.86 4.19 2.55
N VAL A 20 1.59 3.75 1.53
CA VAL A 20 1.40 4.22 0.14
C VAL A 20 0.03 3.82 -0.40
N LEU A 21 -0.44 2.60 -0.15
CA LEU A 21 -1.77 2.19 -0.61
C LEU A 21 -2.91 2.95 0.11
N LEU A 22 -2.78 3.20 1.41
CA LEU A 22 -3.74 4.03 2.16
C LEU A 22 -3.85 5.44 1.57
N ASN A 23 -2.71 6.03 1.21
CA ASN A 23 -2.69 7.35 0.58
C ASN A 23 -3.29 7.30 -0.84
N ASP A 24 -2.79 6.41 -1.69
CA ASP A 24 -3.10 6.44 -3.12
C ASP A 24 -4.53 5.99 -3.43
N LEU A 25 -5.08 5.05 -2.66
CA LEU A 25 -6.42 4.50 -2.88
C LEU A 25 -7.51 5.23 -2.08
N PHE A 26 -7.19 5.74 -0.90
CA PHE A 26 -8.20 6.23 0.06
C PHE A 26 -7.95 7.66 0.54
N GLY A 27 -6.82 8.28 0.18
CA GLY A 27 -6.42 9.60 0.70
C GLY A 27 -6.08 9.60 2.19
N ILE A 28 -5.86 8.42 2.79
CA ILE A 28 -5.56 8.28 4.22
C ILE A 28 -4.05 8.42 4.42
N GLN A 29 -3.64 9.44 5.16
CA GLN A 29 -2.24 9.65 5.50
C GLN A 29 -1.80 8.73 6.64
N ALA A 30 -0.86 7.84 6.35
CA ALA A 30 -0.27 6.93 7.33
C ALA A 30 1.26 7.00 7.29
N ARG A 31 1.93 6.52 8.35
CA ARG A 31 3.40 6.47 8.42
C ARG A 31 3.87 5.03 8.38
N GLY A 32 4.63 4.65 7.36
CA GLY A 32 5.32 3.37 7.30
C GLY A 32 6.81 3.50 7.62
N GLY A 33 7.39 2.52 8.32
CA GLY A 33 8.84 2.42 8.49
C GLY A 33 9.26 1.76 9.79
N CYS A 34 10.58 1.75 10.05
CA CYS A 34 11.11 1.22 11.31
C CYS A 34 10.66 2.06 12.50
N ALA A 35 10.31 1.40 13.60
CA ALA A 35 10.10 2.07 14.87
C ALA A 35 11.45 2.28 15.58
N CYS A 36 11.56 3.35 16.38
CA CYS A 36 12.69 3.57 17.31
C CYS A 36 12.62 2.60 18.52
N ALA A 37 12.37 1.32 18.24
CA ALA A 37 12.16 0.25 19.20
C ALA A 37 12.75 -1.05 18.63
N GLY A 38 14.04 -1.01 18.27
CA GLY A 38 14.76 -2.13 17.65
C GLY A 38 14.62 -3.45 18.44
N PRO A 39 14.84 -3.48 19.77
CA PRO A 39 14.67 -4.69 20.57
C PRO A 39 13.25 -5.27 20.49
N TYR A 40 12.23 -4.42 20.52
CA TYR A 40 10.84 -4.85 20.35
C TYR A 40 10.60 -5.44 18.96
N GLY A 41 11.16 -4.82 17.91
CA GLY A 41 11.06 -5.35 16.56
C GLY A 41 11.73 -6.72 16.40
N HIS A 42 12.86 -6.94 17.08
CA HIS A 42 13.52 -8.24 17.07
C HIS A 42 12.67 -9.31 17.73
N GLN A 43 12.10 -9.03 18.90
CA GLN A 43 11.22 -9.96 19.60
C GLN A 43 9.96 -10.27 18.79
N LEU A 44 9.31 -9.25 18.22
CA LEU A 44 8.06 -9.43 17.49
C LEU A 44 8.24 -10.22 16.19
N LEU A 45 9.40 -10.07 15.52
CA LEU A 45 9.69 -10.72 14.25
C LEU A 45 10.58 -11.96 14.40
N ASN A 46 10.87 -12.39 15.64
CA ASN A 46 11.81 -13.48 15.94
C ASN A 46 13.16 -13.33 15.23
N VAL A 47 13.72 -12.12 15.23
CA VAL A 47 15.05 -11.84 14.66
C VAL A 47 16.10 -12.22 15.70
N ASP A 48 16.80 -13.33 15.44
CA ASP A 48 17.95 -13.75 16.24
C ASP A 48 19.21 -12.91 15.97
N GLU A 49 20.28 -13.18 16.71
CA GLU A 49 21.54 -12.45 16.58
C GLU A 49 22.14 -12.57 15.17
N THR A 50 22.12 -13.77 14.58
CA THR A 50 22.65 -14.01 13.23
C THR A 50 21.89 -13.22 12.17
N THR A 51 20.56 -13.25 12.23
CA THR A 51 19.67 -12.50 11.32
C THR A 51 19.84 -10.99 11.52
N SER A 52 19.94 -10.53 12.78
CA SER A 52 20.22 -9.13 13.12
C SER A 52 21.53 -8.64 12.50
N LEU A 53 22.61 -9.42 12.60
CA LEU A 53 23.90 -9.08 12.00
C LEU A 53 23.83 -9.08 10.47
N ALA A 54 23.09 -10.01 9.86
CA ALA A 54 22.88 -10.04 8.41
C ALA A 54 22.09 -8.81 7.92
N ILE A 55 21.03 -8.42 8.64
CA ILE A 55 20.28 -7.18 8.39
C ILE A 55 21.21 -5.97 8.51
N ARG A 56 22.00 -5.89 9.58
CA ARG A 56 22.98 -4.80 9.77
C ARG A 56 23.98 -4.71 8.61
N SER A 57 24.52 -5.84 8.18
CA SER A 57 25.46 -5.92 7.05
C SER A 57 24.84 -5.42 5.74
N ALA A 58 23.61 -5.85 5.43
CA ALA A 58 22.89 -5.37 4.25
C ALA A 58 22.60 -3.87 4.31
N ILE A 59 22.24 -3.32 5.47
CA ILE A 59 22.08 -1.87 5.66
C ILE A 59 23.40 -1.13 5.42
N GLN A 60 24.53 -1.66 5.91
CA GLN A 60 25.86 -1.08 5.68
C GLN A 60 26.27 -1.10 4.18
N LYS A 61 25.78 -2.07 3.41
CA LYS A 61 25.92 -2.12 1.93
C LYS A 61 24.99 -1.14 1.20
N GLY A 62 24.16 -0.40 1.91
CA GLY A 62 23.24 0.60 1.34
C GLY A 62 21.82 0.12 1.12
N TYR A 63 21.46 -1.11 1.51
CA TYR A 63 20.09 -1.64 1.42
C TYR A 63 19.26 -1.21 2.65
N SER A 64 19.01 0.09 2.82
CA SER A 64 18.23 0.54 3.98
C SER A 64 16.77 0.08 3.97
N GLY A 65 16.22 -0.31 2.81
CA GLY A 65 14.85 -0.77 2.67
C GLY A 65 14.55 -2.13 3.31
N ILE A 66 15.56 -2.89 3.69
CA ILE A 66 15.34 -4.18 4.36
C ILE A 66 15.07 -4.03 5.86
N LYS A 67 15.18 -2.81 6.41
CA LYS A 67 14.90 -2.54 7.82
C LYS A 67 13.46 -2.97 8.14
N PRO A 68 13.27 -3.86 9.13
CA PRO A 68 11.93 -4.23 9.56
C PRO A 68 11.19 -3.01 10.11
N GLY A 69 9.88 -2.98 9.88
CA GLY A 69 9.04 -1.85 10.26
C GLY A 69 7.57 -2.12 10.05
N TRP A 70 6.75 -1.15 10.45
CA TRP A 70 5.29 -1.26 10.51
C TRP A 70 4.63 -0.05 9.87
N ALA A 71 3.39 -0.23 9.43
CA ALA A 71 2.50 0.89 9.17
C ALA A 71 1.89 1.35 10.51
N ARG A 72 1.80 2.66 10.70
CA ARG A 72 1.21 3.31 11.87
C ARG A 72 0.10 4.24 11.40
N ILE A 73 -1.05 4.09 12.03
CA ILE A 73 -2.27 4.87 11.80
C ILE A 73 -2.69 5.42 13.16
N SER A 74 -3.08 6.69 13.17
CA SER A 74 -3.49 7.38 14.39
C SER A 74 -4.98 7.70 14.30
N PHE A 75 -5.69 7.52 15.41
CA PHE A 75 -7.07 7.94 15.56
C PHE A 75 -7.13 9.11 16.56
N PRO A 76 -7.26 10.35 16.08
CA PRO A 76 -7.47 11.50 16.94
C PRO A 76 -8.81 11.38 17.68
N TYR A 77 -8.87 11.84 18.92
CA TYR A 77 -10.09 11.74 19.74
C TYR A 77 -11.28 12.54 19.19
N TYR A 78 -11.01 13.53 18.34
CA TYR A 78 -12.00 14.41 17.71
C TYR A 78 -12.43 13.91 16.32
N MET A 79 -11.93 12.76 15.87
CA MET A 79 -12.34 12.15 14.61
C MET A 79 -13.81 11.70 14.67
N SER A 80 -14.53 11.89 13.58
CA SER A 80 -15.91 11.40 13.48
C SER A 80 -15.96 9.87 13.41
N ASN A 81 -17.08 9.28 13.85
CA ASN A 81 -17.27 7.83 13.71
C ASN A 81 -17.24 7.40 12.24
N GLN A 82 -17.69 8.24 11.31
CA GLN A 82 -17.69 7.94 9.89
C GLN A 82 -16.27 7.82 9.32
N GLU A 83 -15.37 8.72 9.69
CA GLU A 83 -13.95 8.65 9.31
C GLU A 83 -13.26 7.44 9.93
N PHE A 84 -13.56 7.15 11.20
CA PHE A 84 -13.04 5.98 11.90
C PHE A 84 -13.42 4.68 11.17
N GLU A 85 -14.71 4.49 10.88
CA GLU A 85 -15.21 3.32 10.14
C GLU A 85 -14.64 3.24 8.72
N PHE A 86 -14.46 4.38 8.04
CA PHE A 86 -13.83 4.41 6.72
C PHE A 86 -12.37 3.93 6.75
N ILE A 87 -11.60 4.36 7.75
CA ILE A 87 -10.22 3.89 7.93
C ILE A 87 -10.19 2.39 8.22
N LEU A 88 -11.11 1.87 9.05
CA LEU A 88 -11.22 0.43 9.30
C LEU A 88 -11.56 -0.35 8.03
N ALA A 89 -12.52 0.13 7.23
CA ALA A 89 -12.89 -0.49 5.95
C ALA A 89 -11.72 -0.49 4.95
N ALA A 90 -10.93 0.59 4.89
CA ALA A 90 -9.72 0.67 4.08
C ALA A 90 -8.66 -0.34 4.55
N LEU A 91 -8.46 -0.50 5.86
CA LEU A 91 -7.55 -1.50 6.42
C LEU A 91 -7.98 -2.93 6.12
N GLU A 92 -9.27 -3.22 6.28
CA GLU A 92 -9.85 -4.52 5.92
C GLU A 92 -9.63 -4.81 4.43
N PHE A 93 -9.92 -3.84 3.56
CA PHE A 93 -9.65 -3.95 2.13
C PHE A 93 -8.18 -4.31 1.85
N LEU A 94 -7.22 -3.62 2.46
CA LEU A 94 -5.79 -3.91 2.25
C LEU A 94 -5.38 -5.28 2.80
N SER A 95 -6.00 -5.74 3.88
CA SER A 95 -5.75 -7.08 4.45
C SER A 95 -6.17 -8.22 3.52
N ILE A 96 -7.16 -7.97 2.66
CA ILE A 96 -7.74 -8.91 1.70
C ILE A 96 -7.05 -8.77 0.34
N TYR A 97 -7.01 -7.56 -0.21
CA TYR A 97 -6.62 -7.31 -1.60
C TYR A 97 -5.24 -6.69 -1.77
N GLY A 98 -4.61 -6.18 -0.70
CA GLY A 98 -3.41 -5.33 -0.79
C GLY A 98 -2.24 -5.98 -1.54
N GLN A 99 -2.08 -7.30 -1.48
CA GLN A 99 -1.04 -8.01 -2.22
C GLN A 99 -1.17 -7.85 -3.75
N ARG A 100 -2.40 -7.76 -4.28
CA ARG A 100 -2.63 -7.68 -5.73
C ARG A 100 -2.00 -6.42 -6.34
N PHE A 101 -1.96 -5.36 -5.55
CA PHE A 101 -1.39 -4.07 -5.94
C PHE A 101 0.13 -4.08 -6.10
N LEU A 102 0.85 -5.11 -5.64
CA LEU A 102 2.31 -5.20 -5.80
C LEU A 102 2.77 -5.07 -7.27
N THR A 103 1.94 -5.50 -8.22
CA THR A 103 2.21 -5.37 -9.67
C THR A 103 2.23 -3.93 -10.18
N LEU A 104 1.54 -3.02 -9.48
CA LEU A 104 1.42 -1.61 -9.84
C LEU A 104 2.47 -0.74 -9.19
N TYR A 105 3.32 -1.29 -8.32
CA TYR A 105 4.35 -0.53 -7.61
C TYR A 105 5.71 -1.19 -7.74
N ARG A 106 6.76 -0.38 -7.58
CA ARG A 106 8.15 -0.87 -7.55
C ARG A 106 8.77 -0.53 -6.21
N PHE A 107 9.45 -1.51 -5.62
CA PHE A 107 10.19 -1.31 -4.39
C PHE A 107 11.64 -0.89 -4.66
N ASN A 108 12.13 0.11 -3.94
CA ASN A 108 13.53 0.50 -3.96
C ASN A 108 14.23 -0.03 -2.71
N PHE A 109 14.99 -1.12 -2.83
CA PHE A 109 15.73 -1.72 -1.70
C PHE A 109 16.75 -0.80 -1.05
N LYS A 110 17.30 0.19 -1.78
CA LYS A 110 18.26 1.14 -1.21
C LYS A 110 17.58 2.18 -0.33
N LYS A 111 16.43 2.68 -0.77
CA LYS A 111 15.68 3.76 -0.07
C LYS A 111 14.60 3.26 0.89
N GLY A 112 14.08 2.04 0.69
CA GLY A 112 12.91 1.53 1.41
C GLY A 112 11.58 2.12 0.97
N THR A 113 11.54 2.76 -0.21
CA THR A 113 10.35 3.46 -0.73
C THR A 113 9.65 2.64 -1.80
N TRP A 114 8.33 2.78 -1.86
CA TRP A 114 7.49 2.25 -2.93
C TRP A 114 7.10 3.38 -3.89
N ALA A 115 7.16 3.12 -5.19
CA ALA A 115 6.80 4.08 -6.22
C ALA A 115 5.77 3.49 -7.18
N PHE A 116 4.73 4.26 -7.49
CA PHE A 116 3.70 3.85 -8.42
C PHE A 116 4.25 3.73 -9.84
N ASN A 117 3.96 2.61 -10.50
CA ASN A 117 4.39 2.31 -11.84
C ASN A 117 3.28 2.67 -12.84
N LYS A 118 3.31 3.93 -13.31
CA LYS A 118 2.36 4.45 -14.30
C LYS A 118 2.27 3.60 -15.57
N ARG A 119 3.37 2.96 -15.99
CA ARG A 119 3.38 2.10 -17.19
C ARG A 119 2.57 0.82 -16.95
N ALA A 120 2.82 0.12 -15.84
CA ALA A 120 2.07 -1.08 -15.48
C ALA A 120 0.57 -0.79 -15.35
N PHE A 121 0.21 0.37 -14.80
CA PHE A 121 -1.19 0.79 -14.71
C PHE A 121 -1.81 1.07 -16.08
N LYS A 122 -1.12 1.80 -16.98
CA LYS A 122 -1.60 2.01 -18.36
C LYS A 122 -1.80 0.70 -19.12
N GLU A 123 -0.91 -0.27 -18.93
CA GLU A 123 -1.04 -1.60 -19.53
C GLU A 123 -2.24 -2.38 -18.97
N LEU A 124 -2.47 -2.32 -17.65
CA LEU A 124 -3.65 -2.91 -17.01
C LEU A 124 -4.94 -2.31 -17.59
N VAL A 125 -4.99 -0.99 -17.67
CA VAL A 125 -6.11 -0.23 -18.24
C VAL A 125 -6.36 -0.62 -19.69
N GLY A 126 -5.32 -0.61 -20.53
CA GLY A 126 -5.44 -0.96 -21.94
C GLY A 126 -5.94 -2.39 -22.17
N LYS A 127 -5.53 -3.35 -21.32
CA LYS A 127 -6.04 -4.73 -21.35
C LYS A 127 -7.52 -4.81 -20.98
N ALA A 128 -7.97 -4.01 -20.01
CA ALA A 128 -9.36 -3.99 -19.58
C ALA A 128 -10.30 -3.31 -20.59
N SER A 129 -9.86 -2.22 -21.23
CA SER A 129 -10.65 -1.47 -22.22
C SER A 129 -10.94 -2.27 -23.50
N ASN A 130 -10.10 -3.24 -23.85
CA ASN A 130 -10.37 -4.16 -24.96
C ASN A 130 -11.47 -5.21 -24.65
N GLY A 131 -11.92 -5.30 -23.39
CA GLY A 131 -12.93 -6.26 -22.93
C GLY A 131 -14.24 -5.66 -22.40
N ASN A 132 -14.26 -4.40 -21.95
CA ASN A 132 -15.46 -3.62 -21.58
C ASN A 132 -15.07 -2.15 -21.31
N GLY A 133 -15.43 -1.24 -22.23
CA GLY A 133 -14.79 0.08 -22.37
C GLY A 133 -15.21 1.21 -21.40
N ASP A 134 -16.40 1.18 -20.79
CA ASP A 134 -16.97 2.40 -20.19
C ASP A 134 -16.67 2.61 -18.70
N ALA A 135 -16.58 1.55 -17.88
CA ALA A 135 -16.47 1.69 -16.43
C ALA A 135 -15.07 2.17 -15.94
N LEU A 136 -14.03 2.03 -16.78
CA LEU A 136 -12.64 2.25 -16.37
C LEU A 136 -12.16 3.69 -16.57
N SER A 137 -12.72 4.38 -17.57
CA SER A 137 -12.49 5.80 -17.83
C SER A 137 -12.82 6.65 -16.61
N THR A 138 -13.95 6.37 -15.97
CA THR A 138 -14.40 7.05 -14.74
C THR A 138 -13.49 6.79 -13.54
N VAL A 139 -12.89 5.60 -13.44
CA VAL A 139 -11.96 5.24 -12.34
C VAL A 139 -10.66 6.05 -12.41
N ILE A 140 -10.17 6.34 -13.62
CA ILE A 140 -8.91 7.09 -13.83
C ILE A 140 -9.08 8.57 -13.48
N THR A 141 -10.27 9.15 -13.70
CA THR A 141 -10.55 10.58 -13.47
C THR A 141 -10.91 10.90 -12.02
N THR A 142 -11.44 9.92 -11.26
CA THR A 142 -11.96 10.15 -9.89
C THR A 142 -10.97 9.86 -8.77
N VAL A 143 -9.91 9.08 -8.97
CA VAL A 143 -8.92 8.82 -7.91
C VAL A 143 -7.85 9.94 -7.89
N PRO A 144 -7.78 10.74 -6.80
CA PRO A 144 -6.87 11.89 -6.74
C PRO A 144 -5.39 11.52 -6.96
N GLY A 145 -4.96 10.35 -6.50
CA GLY A 145 -3.57 9.86 -6.64
C GLY A 145 -3.20 9.27 -8.01
N LEU A 146 -4.18 9.00 -8.88
CA LEU A 146 -3.98 8.42 -10.22
C LEU A 146 -4.12 9.44 -11.35
N LYS A 147 -4.40 10.71 -11.03
CA LYS A 147 -4.49 11.79 -12.01
C LYS A 147 -3.20 11.87 -12.85
N ILE A 148 -3.34 11.72 -14.16
CA ILE A 148 -2.33 12.16 -15.11
C ILE A 148 -2.46 13.68 -15.10
N HIS A 149 -1.50 14.38 -14.49
CA HIS A 149 -1.49 15.84 -14.37
C HIS A 149 -1.79 16.51 -15.71
N GLU A 150 -2.93 17.21 -15.79
CA GLU A 150 -3.00 18.52 -16.42
C GLU A 150 -3.29 19.52 -15.30
N ASP A 151 -2.53 20.62 -15.35
CA ASP A 151 -2.38 21.65 -14.34
C ASP A 151 -3.70 22.40 -14.08
N GLY A 152 -4.02 22.67 -12.82
CA GLY A 152 -5.28 23.30 -12.41
C GLY A 152 -5.66 22.98 -10.97
N THR A 153 -4.98 23.60 -10.02
CA THR A 153 -5.41 23.70 -8.62
C THR A 153 -6.51 24.74 -8.48
N GLU A 154 -7.71 24.33 -8.07
CA GLU A 154 -8.64 25.17 -7.33
C GLU A 154 -8.69 24.64 -5.90
N ASP A 155 -8.19 25.47 -4.98
CA ASP A 155 -8.26 25.24 -3.54
C ASP A 155 -9.72 25.42 -3.08
N LEU A 156 -10.30 24.38 -2.46
CA LEU A 156 -11.60 24.48 -1.80
C LEU A 156 -11.39 24.60 -0.29
N GLU A 157 -11.90 25.70 0.25
CA GLU A 157 -11.86 26.10 1.65
C GLU A 157 -12.57 25.09 2.59
N ASP A 158 -12.04 24.98 3.81
CA ASP A 158 -12.62 24.24 4.95
C ASP A 158 -13.97 24.86 5.36
N GLY A 159 -15.07 24.30 4.85
CA GLY A 159 -16.42 24.51 5.36
C GLY A 159 -17.07 23.17 5.67
N ASP A 160 -17.78 23.07 6.80
CA ASP A 160 -18.47 21.87 7.29
C ASP A 160 -19.20 21.12 6.16
N LEU A 161 -18.58 20.06 5.65
CA LEU A 161 -19.13 19.24 4.58
C LEU A 161 -20.32 18.44 5.11
N GLU A 162 -21.50 18.65 4.50
CA GLU A 162 -22.73 17.94 4.86
C GLU A 162 -22.53 16.41 4.88
N HIS A 163 -23.05 15.78 5.96
CA HIS A 163 -22.93 14.35 6.25
C HIS A 163 -23.19 13.39 5.05
N PRO A 164 -24.22 13.60 4.20
CA PRO A 164 -24.49 12.72 3.06
C PRO A 164 -23.41 12.74 1.98
N VAL A 165 -22.74 13.88 1.80
CA VAL A 165 -21.71 14.07 0.76
C VAL A 165 -20.44 13.30 1.12
N MET A 166 -20.03 13.34 2.40
CA MET A 166 -18.90 12.58 2.93
C MET A 166 -19.09 11.06 2.82
N VAL A 167 -20.27 10.55 3.17
CA VAL A 167 -20.58 9.11 3.08
C VAL A 167 -20.50 8.62 1.63
N ASN A 168 -21.00 9.42 0.68
CA ASN A 168 -20.92 9.10 -0.75
C ASN A 168 -19.46 9.08 -1.25
N LYS A 169 -18.62 10.01 -0.75
CA LYS A 169 -17.18 10.03 -1.06
C LYS A 169 -16.47 8.76 -0.59
N PHE A 170 -16.64 8.34 0.66
CA PHE A 170 -15.99 7.13 1.21
C PHE A 170 -16.40 5.86 0.47
N ALA A 171 -17.69 5.72 0.15
CA ALA A 171 -18.19 4.60 -0.64
C ALA A 171 -17.52 4.55 -2.02
N SER A 172 -17.34 5.69 -2.68
CA SER A 172 -16.72 5.73 -4.02
C SER A 172 -15.26 5.26 -4.00
N TYR A 173 -14.45 5.64 -3.01
CA TYR A 173 -13.08 5.12 -2.87
C TYR A 173 -13.03 3.59 -2.77
N LEU A 174 -13.89 2.99 -1.93
CA LEU A 174 -13.95 1.54 -1.74
C LEU A 174 -14.38 0.81 -3.01
N ILE A 175 -15.39 1.34 -3.72
CA ILE A 175 -15.87 0.78 -4.99
C ILE A 175 -14.75 0.79 -6.03
N ILE A 176 -14.06 1.93 -6.17
CA ILE A 176 -12.97 2.09 -7.14
C ILE A 176 -11.81 1.15 -6.80
N ALA A 177 -11.37 1.12 -5.54
CA ALA A 177 -10.29 0.25 -5.11
C ALA A 177 -10.62 -1.22 -5.40
N LYS A 178 -11.86 -1.65 -5.16
CA LYS A 178 -12.33 -3.01 -5.46
C LYS A 178 -12.36 -3.31 -6.94
N ASN A 179 -12.78 -2.37 -7.79
CA ASN A 179 -12.73 -2.52 -9.24
C ASN A 179 -11.30 -2.71 -9.73
N ILE A 180 -10.35 -1.90 -9.26
CA ILE A 180 -8.92 -2.05 -9.60
C ILE A 180 -8.41 -3.41 -9.11
N ALA A 181 -8.68 -3.78 -7.86
CA ALA A 181 -8.25 -5.05 -7.30
C ALA A 181 -8.73 -6.26 -8.12
N ASN A 182 -9.95 -6.21 -8.65
CA ASN A 182 -10.53 -7.28 -9.46
C ASN A 182 -9.86 -7.48 -10.83
N LEU A 183 -9.16 -6.46 -11.33
CA LEU A 183 -8.40 -6.55 -12.58
C LEU A 183 -6.99 -7.09 -12.37
N LEU A 184 -6.52 -7.09 -11.12
CA LEU A 184 -5.18 -7.49 -10.75
C LEU A 184 -5.11 -9.00 -10.44
N PRO A 185 -3.98 -9.65 -10.73
CA PRO A 185 -3.79 -11.04 -10.38
C PRO A 185 -3.83 -11.22 -8.86
N LYS A 186 -4.54 -12.26 -8.40
CA LYS A 186 -4.67 -12.60 -6.98
C LYS A 186 -3.32 -12.82 -6.29
N PHE A 187 -2.44 -13.54 -6.97
CA PHE A 187 -1.11 -13.89 -6.50
C PHE A 187 -0.07 -13.40 -7.51
N PRO A 188 0.43 -12.16 -7.37
CA PRO A 188 1.43 -11.63 -8.28
C PRO A 188 2.78 -12.33 -8.11
N SER A 189 3.56 -12.35 -9.19
CA SER A 189 4.96 -12.79 -9.15
C SER A 189 5.77 -11.88 -8.24
N LYS A 190 6.68 -12.47 -7.46
CA LYS A 190 7.60 -11.73 -6.60
C LYS A 190 8.51 -10.83 -7.43
N GLN A 191 8.77 -9.61 -6.96
CA GLN A 191 9.80 -8.75 -7.55
C GLN A 191 11.20 -9.35 -7.33
N GLU A 192 12.10 -9.08 -8.27
CA GLU A 192 13.49 -9.53 -8.18
C GLU A 192 14.18 -8.88 -6.98
N ILE A 193 14.80 -9.73 -6.17
CA ILE A 193 15.65 -9.32 -5.06
C ILE A 193 17.07 -9.15 -5.62
N PRO A 194 17.80 -8.08 -5.28
CA PRO A 194 19.19 -7.90 -5.69
C PRO A 194 20.04 -9.15 -5.38
N HIS A 195 20.85 -9.60 -6.34
CA HIS A 195 21.61 -10.85 -6.22
C HIS A 195 22.59 -10.90 -5.04
N ASP A 196 23.05 -9.73 -4.58
CA ASP A 196 23.95 -9.55 -3.44
C ASP A 196 23.23 -9.43 -2.09
N LEU A 197 21.90 -9.54 -2.09
CA LEU A 197 21.05 -9.50 -0.90
C LEU A 197 20.48 -10.90 -0.62
N ASP A 198 20.69 -11.39 0.60
CA ASP A 198 20.12 -12.65 1.05
C ASP A 198 18.57 -12.57 1.09
N PRO A 199 17.82 -13.44 0.38
CA PRO A 199 16.37 -13.45 0.45
C PRO A 199 15.79 -13.80 1.84
N SER A 200 16.58 -14.41 2.72
CA SER A 200 16.16 -14.82 4.07
C SER A 200 15.87 -13.62 4.98
N ILE A 201 16.61 -12.52 4.81
CA ILE A 201 16.50 -11.30 5.63
C ILE A 201 15.41 -10.33 5.13
N VAL A 202 14.74 -10.66 4.02
CA VAL A 202 13.60 -9.87 3.52
C VAL A 202 12.33 -10.37 4.17
N HIS A 203 11.87 -9.71 5.24
CA HIS A 203 10.71 -10.16 6.03
C HIS A 203 9.33 -9.76 5.48
N PHE A 204 9.26 -9.28 4.23
CA PHE A 204 8.02 -8.78 3.61
C PHE A 204 7.92 -9.21 2.14
N ARG A 205 6.75 -9.01 1.53
CA ARG A 205 6.54 -9.24 0.10
C ARG A 205 7.09 -8.08 -0.74
N VAL A 206 7.79 -8.46 -1.80
CA VAL A 206 8.24 -7.58 -2.89
C VAL A 206 7.68 -8.08 -4.19
#